data_AF-A0A6A7CBE3-F1
#
_entry.id   AF-A0A6A7CBE3-F1
#
_cell.length_a   1.000
_cell.length_b   1.000
_cell.length_c   1.000
_cell.angle_alpha   90.00
_cell.angle_beta   90.00
_cell.angle_gamma   90.00
#
_symmetry.space_group_name_H-M   'P 1'
#
loop_
_entity.id
_entity.type
_entity.pdbx_description
1 polymer ?
#
loop_
_entity_poly.entity_id
_entity_poly.type
_entity_poly.pdbx_seq_one_letter_code
_entity_poly.pdbx_strand_id
1 'polypeptide(L)'
;MKCSALLALGAAVDDPLQVPGENPLLHCTDPANDILNLTSVDLYPNPPLPGQTLDITARGSISKDIEEGAYIKLNVKYGLITILNMKADLCEHVDEVELKCPLKKDDLSVLSKQVELPKQIPPGRYTVMADAYTKDDERVTCLMAKVEFHRGSIVQQKVLNGL
;
A
#
# COMPACT_ATOMS: atom_id res chain seq x y z
N MET A 1 -6.63 -54.95 6.23
CA MET A 1 -5.85 -53.77 6.66
C MET A 1 -6.22 -52.60 5.76
N LYS A 2 -6.69 -51.49 6.34
CA LYS A 2 -7.26 -50.33 5.63
C LYS A 2 -6.13 -49.40 5.15
N CYS A 3 -6.12 -49.05 3.87
CA CYS A 3 -5.32 -47.93 3.34
C CYS A 3 -5.84 -46.62 3.94
N SER A 4 -5.04 -45.98 4.79
CA SER A 4 -5.25 -44.58 5.15
C SER A 4 -4.70 -43.71 4.02
N ALA A 5 -5.58 -42.94 3.40
CA ALA A 5 -5.22 -41.87 2.50
C ALA A 5 -4.51 -40.77 3.30
N LEU A 6 -3.29 -40.43 2.91
CA LEU A 6 -2.60 -39.22 3.35
C LEU A 6 -3.23 -38.04 2.61
N LEU A 7 -3.97 -37.19 3.32
CA LEU A 7 -4.41 -35.90 2.81
C LEU A 7 -3.18 -34.99 2.72
N ALA A 8 -2.74 -34.71 1.50
CA ALA A 8 -1.84 -33.59 1.23
C ALA A 8 -2.64 -32.29 1.42
N LEU A 9 -2.52 -31.67 2.59
CA LEU A 9 -2.86 -30.27 2.79
C LEU A 9 -1.73 -29.45 2.18
N GLY A 10 -1.92 -29.02 0.93
CA GLY A 10 -1.16 -27.91 0.38
C GLY A 10 -1.54 -26.65 1.16
N ALA A 11 -0.74 -26.27 2.14
CA ALA A 11 -0.78 -24.92 2.66
C ALA A 11 -0.28 -24.00 1.55
N ALA A 12 -1.13 -23.07 1.11
CA ALA A 12 -0.65 -21.90 0.40
C ALA A 12 0.42 -21.26 1.31
N VAL A 13 1.64 -21.15 0.80
CA VAL A 13 2.71 -20.44 1.51
C VAL A 13 2.34 -18.97 1.35
N ASP A 14 1.64 -18.41 2.34
CA ASP A 14 1.49 -16.97 2.44
C ASP A 14 2.91 -16.38 2.52
N ASP A 15 3.26 -15.52 1.57
CA ASP A 15 4.51 -14.78 1.63
C ASP A 15 4.45 -13.94 2.93
N PRO A 16 5.37 -14.12 3.89
CA PRO A 16 5.30 -13.45 5.18
C PRO A 16 5.37 -11.92 5.07
N LEU A 17 5.76 -11.40 3.91
CA LEU A 17 5.78 -9.97 3.63
C LEU A 17 4.50 -9.48 2.93
N GLN A 18 3.59 -10.36 2.53
CA GLN A 18 2.37 -9.95 1.85
C GLN A 18 1.44 -9.18 2.81
N VAL A 19 0.97 -8.02 2.35
CA VAL A 19 -0.02 -7.24 3.09
C VAL A 19 -1.41 -7.83 2.83
N PRO A 20 -2.18 -8.24 3.85
CA PRO A 20 -3.51 -8.80 3.63
C PRO A 20 -4.47 -7.81 2.94
N GLY A 21 -5.49 -8.32 2.24
CA GLY A 21 -6.49 -7.52 1.52
C GLY A 21 -6.31 -7.51 -0.01
N GLU A 22 -7.13 -6.73 -0.71
CA GLU A 22 -7.14 -6.65 -2.18
C GLU A 22 -6.11 -5.64 -2.69
N ASN A 23 -4.82 -6.00 -2.62
CA ASN A 23 -3.72 -5.10 -2.98
C ASN A 23 -2.46 -5.86 -3.49
N PRO A 24 -1.54 -5.19 -4.21
CA PRO A 24 -0.25 -5.75 -4.64
C PRO A 24 0.91 -5.38 -3.69
N LEU A 25 0.62 -4.92 -2.47
CA LEU A 25 1.63 -4.42 -1.52
C LEU A 25 2.33 -5.57 -0.81
N LEU A 26 3.61 -5.35 -0.59
CA LEU A 26 4.45 -6.14 0.29
C LEU A 26 5.05 -5.21 1.33
N HIS A 27 5.23 -5.70 2.56
CA HIS A 27 6.15 -5.11 3.49
C HIS A 27 7.58 -5.18 2.92
N CYS A 28 8.35 -4.10 3.08
CA CYS A 28 9.73 -4.08 2.57
C CYS A 28 10.64 -5.08 3.31
N THR A 29 10.34 -5.30 4.60
CA THR A 29 11.02 -6.19 5.53
C THR A 29 9.98 -6.74 6.52
N ASP A 30 10.39 -7.64 7.42
CA ASP A 30 9.53 -8.11 8.51
C ASP A 30 8.92 -6.93 9.30
N PRO A 31 7.57 -6.80 9.35
CA PRO A 31 6.89 -5.69 10.01
C PRO A 31 6.67 -5.91 11.51
N ALA A 32 7.17 -6.99 12.13
CA ALA A 32 6.87 -7.32 13.53
C ALA A 32 7.22 -6.22 14.56
N ASN A 33 8.10 -5.29 14.21
CA ASN A 33 8.50 -4.16 15.06
C ASN A 33 8.04 -2.79 14.51
N ASP A 34 7.24 -2.77 13.45
CA ASP A 34 6.69 -1.56 12.89
C ASP A 34 5.66 -0.96 13.87
N ILE A 35 5.57 0.38 13.95
CA ILE A 35 4.58 1.02 14.82
C ILE A 35 3.16 0.77 14.30
N LEU A 36 2.97 0.77 12.98
CA LEU A 36 1.70 0.49 12.32
C LEU A 36 1.56 -1.01 12.04
N ASN A 37 0.58 -1.63 12.69
CA ASN A 37 0.17 -3.00 12.45
C ASN A 37 -0.96 -3.02 11.43
N LEU A 38 -0.68 -3.42 10.19
CA LEU A 38 -1.69 -3.53 9.13
C LEU A 38 -2.46 -4.84 9.26
N THR A 39 -3.79 -4.71 9.35
CA THR A 39 -4.74 -5.83 9.27
C THR A 39 -5.15 -6.10 7.83
N SER A 40 -5.40 -5.06 7.04
CA SER A 40 -5.62 -5.19 5.60
C SER A 40 -5.39 -3.87 4.86
N VAL A 41 -5.12 -3.96 3.56
CA VAL A 41 -5.20 -2.84 2.63
C VAL A 41 -5.97 -3.27 1.40
N ASP A 42 -6.95 -2.46 1.01
CA ASP A 42 -7.75 -2.66 -0.20
C ASP A 42 -7.50 -1.49 -1.14
N LEU A 43 -7.18 -1.79 -2.40
CA LEU A 43 -7.00 -0.80 -3.46
C LEU A 43 -8.12 -0.94 -4.48
N TYR A 44 -8.68 0.19 -4.94
CA TYR A 44 -9.66 0.19 -6.01
C TYR A 44 -9.47 1.39 -6.96
N PRO A 45 -9.35 1.18 -8.27
CA PRO A 45 -9.26 -0.11 -8.96
C PRO A 45 -7.92 -0.81 -8.67
N ASN A 46 -7.94 -2.15 -8.63
CA ASN A 46 -6.76 -3.00 -8.53
C ASN A 46 -6.71 -3.97 -9.73
N PRO A 47 -5.73 -3.85 -10.65
CA PRO A 47 -4.59 -2.93 -10.62
C PRO A 47 -4.99 -1.46 -10.86
N PRO A 48 -4.21 -0.49 -10.34
CA PRO A 48 -4.49 0.94 -10.54
C PRO A 48 -4.53 1.35 -12.01
N LEU A 49 -5.36 2.34 -12.35
CA LEU A 49 -5.59 2.77 -13.72
C LEU A 49 -5.20 4.25 -13.93
N PRO A 50 -4.43 4.57 -14.99
CA PRO A 50 -4.10 5.95 -15.31
C PRO A 50 -5.38 6.76 -15.57
N GLY A 51 -5.44 7.98 -15.04
CA GLY A 51 -6.58 8.87 -15.22
C GLY A 51 -7.81 8.58 -14.38
N GLN A 52 -7.72 7.66 -13.42
CA GLN A 52 -8.78 7.35 -12.47
C GLN A 52 -8.32 7.68 -11.05
N THR A 53 -9.31 7.90 -10.18
CA THR A 53 -9.07 7.98 -8.74
C THR A 53 -8.77 6.57 -8.22
N LEU A 54 -7.68 6.44 -7.48
CA LEU A 54 -7.35 5.27 -6.69
C LEU A 54 -7.88 5.47 -5.27
N ASP A 55 -8.85 4.67 -4.89
CA ASP A 55 -9.33 4.53 -3.53
C ASP A 55 -8.42 3.56 -2.77
N ILE A 56 -7.90 4.01 -1.65
CA ILE A 56 -7.03 3.25 -0.75
C ILE A 56 -7.75 3.13 0.58
N THR A 57 -8.07 1.90 1.01
CA THR A 57 -8.65 1.64 2.33
C THR A 57 -7.69 0.77 3.14
N ALA A 58 -7.08 1.32 4.18
CA ALA A 58 -6.20 0.59 5.09
C ALA A 58 -6.89 0.33 6.43
N ARG A 59 -6.68 -0.84 7.03
CA ARG A 59 -7.17 -1.21 8.35
C ARG A 59 -5.99 -1.71 9.17
N GLY A 60 -5.91 -1.30 10.42
CA GLY A 60 -4.75 -1.61 11.26
C GLY A 60 -4.74 -0.74 12.50
N SER A 61 -3.78 -0.93 13.40
CA SER A 61 -3.63 -0.15 14.63
C SER A 61 -2.20 0.38 14.79
N ILE A 62 -2.02 1.45 15.56
CA ILE A 62 -0.68 1.97 15.90
C ILE A 62 -0.34 1.66 17.35
N SER A 63 0.87 1.13 17.57
CA SER A 63 1.35 0.72 18.90
C SER A 63 1.91 1.87 19.74
N LYS A 64 2.15 3.03 19.12
CA LYS A 64 2.66 4.27 19.73
C LYS A 64 2.01 5.48 19.08
N ASP A 65 2.02 6.61 19.81
CA ASP A 65 1.59 7.90 19.28
C ASP A 65 2.50 8.34 18.13
N ILE A 66 1.90 8.85 17.05
CA ILE A 66 2.61 9.47 15.93
C ILE A 66 2.35 10.97 16.01
N GLU A 67 3.39 11.73 16.32
CA GLU A 67 3.33 13.18 16.49
C GLU A 67 3.63 13.95 15.19
N GLU A 68 3.38 15.26 15.25
CA GLU A 68 3.78 16.21 14.20
C GLU A 68 5.27 16.09 13.85
N GLY A 69 5.60 16.19 12.56
CA GLY A 69 6.95 15.99 12.04
C GLY A 69 7.27 14.53 11.66
N ALA A 70 6.33 13.60 11.84
CA ALA A 70 6.38 12.31 11.18
C ALA A 70 6.36 12.47 9.65
N TYR A 71 7.03 11.58 8.93
CA TYR A 71 7.31 11.76 7.52
C TYR A 71 7.35 10.44 6.73
N ILE A 72 7.14 10.53 5.41
CA ILE A 72 7.25 9.43 4.46
C ILE A 72 8.39 9.72 3.48
N LYS A 73 9.28 8.74 3.28
CA LYS A 73 10.26 8.70 2.18
C LYS A 73 9.64 7.91 1.02
N LEU A 74 9.31 8.59 -0.06
CA LEU A 74 8.71 8.00 -1.26
C LEU A 74 9.77 7.84 -2.35
N ASN A 75 9.97 6.60 -2.81
CA ASN A 75 10.84 6.26 -3.93
C ASN A 75 10.03 5.57 -5.03
N VAL A 76 10.04 6.12 -6.23
CA VAL A 76 9.39 5.51 -7.40
C VAL A 76 10.42 5.26 -8.48
N LYS A 77 10.49 4.02 -8.94
CA LYS A 77 11.32 3.60 -10.07
C LYS A 77 10.44 3.27 -11.28
N TYR A 78 10.90 3.67 -12.46
CA TYR A 78 10.39 3.23 -13.75
C TYR A 78 11.44 2.32 -14.40
N GLY A 79 11.16 1.02 -14.45
CA GLY A 79 12.17 0.00 -14.73
C GLY A 79 13.32 0.03 -13.72
N LEU A 80 14.52 0.42 -14.18
CA LEU A 80 15.71 0.55 -13.33
C LEU A 80 16.02 1.99 -12.90
N ILE A 81 15.30 2.98 -13.45
CA ILE A 81 15.59 4.41 -13.24
C ILE A 81 14.69 4.93 -12.13
N THR A 82 15.26 5.68 -11.17
CA THR A 82 14.47 6.37 -10.14
C THR A 82 13.90 7.65 -10.73
N ILE A 83 12.57 7.79 -10.75
CA ILE A 83 11.86 8.95 -11.30
C ILE A 83 11.32 9.89 -10.21
N LEU A 84 11.16 9.39 -8.98
CA LEU A 84 10.77 10.18 -7.83
C LEU A 84 11.53 9.70 -6.60
N ASN A 85 12.09 10.64 -5.86
CA ASN A 85 12.66 10.41 -4.56
C ASN A 85 12.41 11.65 -3.71
N MET A 86 11.43 11.58 -2.82
CA MET A 86 10.98 12.73 -2.03
C MET A 86 10.72 12.33 -0.59
N LYS A 87 10.83 13.32 0.29
CA LYS A 87 10.37 13.26 1.67
C LYS A 87 9.11 14.13 1.74
N ALA A 88 8.02 13.58 2.26
CA ALA A 88 6.77 14.30 2.49
C ALA A 88 6.38 14.15 3.96
N ASP A 89 5.71 15.15 4.51
CA ASP A 89 5.21 15.06 5.87
C ASP A 89 3.98 14.14 5.90
N LEU A 90 3.99 13.21 6.86
CA LEU A 90 2.94 12.20 7.03
C LEU A 90 1.59 12.87 7.38
N CYS A 91 1.66 14.02 8.05
CA CYS A 91 0.51 14.75 8.59
C CYS A 91 -0.03 15.85 7.64
N GLU A 92 0.70 16.26 6.58
CA GLU A 92 0.48 17.56 5.91
C GLU A 92 -0.55 17.56 4.76
N HIS A 93 -1.16 16.43 4.37
CA HIS A 93 -2.09 16.41 3.21
C HIS A 93 -3.36 15.56 3.43
N VAL A 94 -3.91 15.58 4.65
CA VAL A 94 -5.11 14.80 5.02
C VAL A 94 -6.25 15.73 5.41
N ASP A 95 -6.62 16.62 4.48
CA ASP A 95 -7.66 17.64 4.68
C ASP A 95 -9.10 17.11 4.74
N GLU A 96 -9.31 15.80 4.75
CA GLU A 96 -10.62 15.19 5.00
C GLU A 96 -10.58 14.34 6.27
N VAL A 97 -10.41 15.02 7.41
CA VAL A 97 -10.87 14.63 8.76
C VAL A 97 -10.20 13.41 9.45
N GLU A 98 -9.56 12.45 8.76
CA GLU A 98 -9.20 11.15 9.36
C GLU A 98 -7.74 10.96 9.84
N LEU A 99 -6.76 11.77 9.44
CA LEU A 99 -5.37 11.69 9.95
C LEU A 99 -4.81 13.04 10.40
N LYS A 100 -5.46 13.69 11.35
CA LYS A 100 -4.85 14.83 12.04
C LYS A 100 -3.90 14.33 13.11
N CYS A 101 -2.63 14.69 13.01
CA CYS A 101 -1.66 14.43 14.06
C CYS A 101 -2.00 15.26 15.32
N PRO A 102 -1.76 14.73 16.53
CA PRO A 102 -1.15 13.43 16.80
C PRO A 102 -2.12 12.25 16.63
N LEU A 103 -1.68 11.19 15.93
CA LEU A 103 -2.41 9.92 15.88
C LEU A 103 -2.14 9.17 17.18
N LYS A 104 -3.16 8.85 17.98
CA LYS A 104 -2.94 8.18 19.27
C LYS A 104 -2.84 6.68 19.10
N LYS A 105 -2.04 6.08 19.98
CA LYS A 105 -1.98 4.63 20.12
C LYS A 105 -3.40 4.04 20.12
N ASP A 106 -3.57 2.94 19.39
CA ASP A 106 -4.81 2.19 19.22
C ASP A 106 -5.94 2.93 18.45
N ASP A 107 -5.70 4.13 17.89
CA ASP A 107 -6.75 4.89 17.17
C ASP A 107 -7.11 4.32 15.79
N LEU A 108 -6.18 3.64 15.11
CA LEU A 108 -6.46 3.23 13.73
C LEU A 108 -7.41 2.02 13.73
N SER A 109 -8.47 2.14 12.93
CA SER A 109 -9.45 1.08 12.70
C SER A 109 -9.77 0.96 11.20
N VAL A 110 -9.95 2.09 10.52
CA VAL A 110 -10.02 2.20 9.06
C VAL A 110 -9.49 3.57 8.64
N LEU A 111 -8.71 3.63 7.57
CA LEU A 111 -8.23 4.83 6.93
C LEU A 111 -8.57 4.78 5.45
N SER A 112 -9.23 5.82 4.93
CA SER A 112 -9.55 5.93 3.51
C SER A 112 -8.84 7.13 2.88
N LYS A 113 -8.18 6.92 1.73
CA LYS A 113 -7.57 8.00 0.95
C LYS A 113 -7.85 7.83 -0.53
N GLN A 114 -8.27 8.92 -1.16
CA GLN A 114 -8.38 9.02 -2.61
C GLN A 114 -7.13 9.69 -3.20
N VAL A 115 -6.58 9.09 -4.26
CA VAL A 115 -5.44 9.63 -5.00
C VAL A 115 -5.77 9.70 -6.48
N GLU A 116 -5.70 10.89 -7.07
CA GLU A 116 -5.91 11.05 -8.51
C GLU A 116 -4.66 10.60 -9.29
N LEU A 117 -4.79 9.57 -10.13
CA LEU A 117 -3.71 9.14 -11.00
C LEU A 117 -3.73 9.92 -12.32
N PRO A 118 -2.61 10.55 -12.74
CA PRO A 118 -2.56 11.26 -14.02
C PRO A 118 -2.86 10.35 -15.22
N LYS A 119 -3.49 10.91 -16.26
CA LYS A 119 -3.78 10.20 -17.52
C LYS A 119 -2.51 9.88 -18.33
N GLN A 120 -1.43 10.64 -18.10
CA GLN A 120 -0.22 10.64 -18.91
C GLN A 120 0.85 9.68 -18.38
N ILE A 121 0.52 8.78 -17.43
CA ILE A 121 1.47 7.78 -16.90
C ILE A 121 1.95 6.89 -18.07
N PRO A 122 3.26 6.89 -18.38
CA PRO A 122 3.80 6.05 -19.44
C PRO A 122 3.61 4.55 -19.17
N PRO A 123 3.41 3.73 -20.21
CA PRO A 123 3.34 2.28 -20.04
C PRO A 123 4.68 1.71 -19.58
N GLY A 124 4.64 0.71 -18.71
CA GLY A 124 5.77 -0.06 -18.24
C GLY A 124 5.70 -0.34 -16.74
N ARG A 125 6.82 -0.81 -16.18
CA ARG A 125 6.89 -1.33 -14.82
C ARG A 125 7.36 -0.26 -13.84
N TYR A 126 6.56 -0.05 -12.82
CA TYR A 126 6.84 0.87 -11.72
C TYR A 126 7.08 0.08 -10.44
N THR A 127 8.07 0.48 -9.67
CA THR A 127 8.27 0.01 -8.30
C THR A 127 8.12 1.21 -7.38
N VAL A 128 7.11 1.18 -6.52
CA VAL A 128 6.85 2.21 -5.51
C VAL A 128 7.32 1.65 -4.18
N MET A 129 8.08 2.44 -3.43
CA MET A 129 8.48 2.15 -2.06
C MET A 129 8.16 3.37 -1.21
N ALA A 130 7.42 3.16 -0.12
CA ALA A 130 7.02 4.18 0.82
C ALA A 130 7.45 3.73 2.22
N ASP A 131 8.35 4.50 2.82
CA ASP A 131 8.92 4.20 4.12
C ASP A 131 8.58 5.34 5.09
N ALA A 132 7.75 5.04 6.07
CA ALA A 132 7.18 6.01 6.99
C ALA A 132 7.90 5.97 8.33
N TYR A 133 8.14 7.14 8.90
CA TYR A 133 8.90 7.34 10.13
C TYR A 133 8.21 8.35 11.04
N THR A 134 8.42 8.22 12.34
CA THR A 134 8.10 9.28 13.30
C THR A 134 9.09 10.44 13.17
N LYS A 135 8.82 11.55 13.86
CA LYS A 135 9.76 12.69 13.95
C LYS A 135 11.12 12.31 14.53
N ASP A 136 11.17 11.22 15.31
CA ASP A 136 12.36 10.71 16.00
C ASP A 136 13.05 9.57 15.21
N ASP A 137 12.73 9.42 13.92
CA ASP A 137 13.26 8.39 13.02
C ASP A 137 12.93 6.94 13.43
N GLU A 138 11.91 6.74 14.26
CA GLU A 138 11.37 5.40 14.51
C GLU A 138 10.50 4.95 13.34
N ARG A 139 10.64 3.69 12.90
CA ARG A 139 9.92 3.18 11.74
C ARG A 139 8.44 2.99 12.05
N VAL A 140 7.59 3.65 11.27
CA VAL A 140 6.14 3.48 11.32
C VAL A 140 5.70 2.26 10.51
N THR A 141 6.08 2.23 9.23
CA THR A 141 5.90 1.05 8.35
C THR A 141 6.75 1.22 7.10
N CYS A 142 7.06 0.13 6.41
CA CYS A 142 7.60 0.19 5.05
C CYS A 142 6.79 -0.70 4.10
N LEU A 143 6.27 -0.09 3.03
CA LEU A 143 5.49 -0.76 2.00
C LEU A 143 6.15 -0.61 0.63
N MET A 144 6.05 -1.66 -0.18
CA MET A 144 6.42 -1.62 -1.58
C MET A 144 5.36 -2.27 -2.47
N ALA A 145 5.23 -1.77 -3.69
CA ALA A 145 4.40 -2.39 -4.72
C ALA A 145 5.10 -2.35 -6.07
N LYS A 146 4.81 -3.35 -6.90
CA LYS A 146 5.16 -3.37 -8.32
C LYS A 146 3.88 -3.24 -9.12
N VAL A 147 3.78 -2.20 -9.94
CA VAL A 147 2.61 -1.91 -10.78
C VAL A 147 3.05 -1.87 -12.23
N GLU A 148 2.28 -2.48 -13.12
CA GLU A 148 2.57 -2.46 -14.55
C GLU A 148 1.43 -1.79 -15.31
N PHE A 149 1.74 -0.69 -15.97
CA PHE A 149 0.79 0.03 -16.81
C PHE A 149 0.96 -0.41 -18.26
N HIS A 150 -0.12 -0.86 -18.89
CA HIS A 150 -0.12 -1.30 -20.27
C HIS A 150 -0.70 -0.22 -21.18
N ARG A 151 -0.29 -0.19 -22.45
CA ARG A 151 -0.95 0.67 -23.45
C ARG A 151 -2.41 0.24 -23.57
N GLY A 152 -3.34 1.13 -23.24
CA GLY A 152 -4.77 0.84 -23.33
C GLY A 152 -5.40 0.21 -22.08
N SER A 153 -4.76 0.25 -20.90
CA SER A 153 -5.38 -0.21 -19.64
C SER A 153 -6.75 0.44 -19.35
N ILE A 154 -7.02 1.64 -19.87
CA ILE A 154 -8.33 2.30 -19.80
C ILE A 154 -9.38 1.59 -20.69
N VAL A 155 -8.97 1.00 -21.81
CA VAL A 155 -9.84 0.34 -22.80
C VAL A 155 -10.25 -1.05 -22.30
N GLN A 156 -9.32 -1.81 -21.71
CA GLN A 156 -9.61 -3.18 -21.25
C GLN A 156 -10.64 -3.22 -20.11
N GLN A 157 -10.59 -2.27 -19.17
CA GLN A 157 -11.58 -2.23 -18.09
C GLN A 157 -12.96 -1.73 -18.55
N LYS A 158 -13.05 -0.80 -19.53
CA LYS A 158 -14.35 -0.43 -20.13
C LYS A 158 -15.04 -1.64 -20.75
N VAL A 159 -14.27 -2.48 -21.45
CA VAL A 159 -14.76 -3.73 -22.02
C VAL A 159 -15.20 -4.71 -20.93
N LEU A 160 -14.48 -4.81 -19.81
CA LEU A 160 -14.88 -5.67 -18.68
C LEU A 160 -16.12 -5.15 -17.93
N ASN A 161 -16.29 -3.83 -17.85
CA ASN A 161 -17.41 -3.19 -17.17
C ASN A 161 -18.66 -3.02 -18.07
N GLY A 162 -18.65 -3.58 -19.29
CA GLY A 162 -19.83 -3.63 -20.16
C GLY A 162 -20.32 -2.28 -20.66
N LEU A 163 -19.43 -1.29 -20.81
CA LEU A 163 -19.71 0.04 -21.41
C LEU A 163 -19.16 0.15 -22.83
#